data_AF-A0A1Y6LB93-F1
#
_entry.id   AF-A0A1Y6LB93-F1
#
_cell.length_a   1.000
_cell.length_b   1.000
_cell.length_c   1.000
_cell.angle_alpha   90.00
_cell.angle_beta   90.00
_cell.angle_gamma   90.00
#
_symmetry.space_group_name_H-M   'P 1'
#
loop_
_entity.id
_entity.type
_entity.pdbx_description
1 polymer ?
#
loop_
_entity_poly.entity_id
_entity_poly.type
_entity_poly.pdbx_seq_one_letter_code
_entity_poly.pdbx_strand_id
1 'polypeptide(L)'
;MRLQFQRDAVTKSLAGSPPKQPIALLIAQASDQLAAQSGGKSKFSKSWFMRIIDTREKYLSNPPYPDIASLESYAENTYSTLLYLTLQSLPMASLTADHIASHIGKAIGISAVLRGLPLIAFPGPANTHSNQGQFSGDVGASRQGAVMLPLDIMAKCGVREEDVLRNGASAHGLRDAVFEVATRANDHLITARQMLDNIRAGKEAGHEYEHQDEEEHVHLPTVGKAETQTQEIERAFGVYMPAVATQVWLDKLQKNDFDVFNSKLRVTDWKLPWRAFWAYRKRKI
;
A
#
# COMPACT_ATOMS: atom_id res chain seq x y z
N MET A 1 -3.16 -6.13 -23.52
CA MET A 1 -2.68 -7.50 -23.23
C MET A 1 -1.36 -7.47 -22.43
N ARG A 2 -1.18 -6.51 -21.51
CA ARG A 2 -0.13 -6.63 -20.49
C ARG A 2 -0.82 -7.26 -19.27
N LEU A 3 -0.07 -8.04 -18.49
CA LEU A 3 -0.55 -8.71 -17.28
C LEU A 3 -1.72 -9.74 -17.39
N GLN A 4 -2.14 -10.16 -18.59
CA GLN A 4 -3.22 -11.17 -18.73
C GLN A 4 -2.87 -12.51 -18.04
N PHE A 5 -1.61 -12.93 -18.16
CA PHE A 5 -1.12 -14.13 -17.48
C PHE A 5 -1.34 -14.08 -15.97
N GLN A 6 -1.13 -12.93 -15.34
CA GLN A 6 -1.35 -12.71 -13.90
C GLN A 6 -2.82 -12.84 -13.54
N ARG A 7 -3.73 -12.27 -14.35
CA ARG A 7 -5.19 -12.41 -14.16
C ARG A 7 -5.64 -13.87 -14.24
N ASP A 8 -5.14 -14.58 -15.26
CA ASP A 8 -5.45 -16.00 -15.43
C ASP A 8 -4.89 -16.83 -14.29
N ALA A 9 -3.67 -16.53 -13.83
CA ALA A 9 -3.04 -17.20 -12.71
C ALA A 9 -3.83 -17.03 -11.42
N VAL A 10 -4.25 -15.81 -11.07
CA VAL A 10 -5.11 -15.56 -9.89
C VAL A 10 -6.42 -16.33 -10.01
N THR A 11 -7.10 -16.22 -11.16
CA THR A 11 -8.39 -16.88 -11.39
C THR A 11 -8.29 -18.39 -11.21
N LYS A 12 -7.28 -19.01 -11.84
CA LYS A 12 -7.04 -20.46 -11.76
C LYS A 12 -6.62 -20.91 -10.36
N SER A 13 -5.81 -20.11 -9.66
CA SER A 13 -5.37 -20.41 -8.30
C SER A 13 -6.54 -20.42 -7.31
N LEU A 14 -7.39 -19.39 -7.34
CA LEU A 14 -8.58 -19.32 -6.48
C LEU A 14 -9.65 -20.37 -6.85
N ALA A 15 -9.60 -20.92 -8.06
CA ALA A 15 -10.44 -22.03 -8.50
C ALA A 15 -9.86 -23.42 -8.20
N GLY A 16 -8.72 -23.51 -7.48
CA GLY A 16 -8.09 -24.80 -7.13
C GLY A 16 -7.29 -25.46 -8.26
N SER A 17 -7.02 -24.75 -9.36
CA SER A 17 -6.23 -25.24 -10.51
C SER A 17 -5.01 -24.36 -10.82
N PRO A 18 -4.17 -24.02 -9.82
CA PRO A 18 -3.08 -23.06 -9.99
C PRO A 18 -2.10 -23.49 -11.09
N PRO A 19 -1.60 -22.57 -11.94
CA PRO A 19 -0.44 -22.85 -12.78
C PRO A 19 0.77 -23.24 -11.93
N LYS A 20 1.70 -24.02 -12.51
CA LYS A 20 2.92 -24.51 -11.83
C LYS A 20 3.98 -23.42 -11.64
N GLN A 21 3.62 -22.37 -10.90
CA GLN A 21 4.50 -21.30 -10.46
C GLN A 21 4.35 -21.11 -8.94
N PRO A 22 5.42 -20.81 -8.19
CA PRO A 22 5.38 -20.78 -6.72
C PRO A 22 4.30 -19.86 -6.14
N ILE A 23 4.12 -18.66 -6.72
CA ILE A 23 3.16 -17.66 -6.22
C ILE A 23 1.71 -18.15 -6.38
N ALA A 24 1.38 -18.74 -7.54
CA ALA A 24 0.04 -19.26 -7.79
C ALA A 24 -0.30 -20.45 -6.88
N LEU A 25 0.67 -21.35 -6.66
CA LEU A 25 0.54 -22.47 -5.74
C LEU A 25 0.29 -21.99 -4.30
N LEU A 26 1.02 -20.95 -3.86
CA LEU A 26 0.83 -20.35 -2.53
C LEU A 26 -0.52 -19.66 -2.38
N ILE A 27 -1.03 -18.97 -3.41
CA ILE A 27 -2.38 -18.37 -3.39
C ILE A 27 -3.44 -19.45 -3.25
N ALA A 28 -3.35 -20.54 -4.02
CA ALA A 28 -4.27 -21.66 -3.91
C ALA A 28 -4.22 -22.30 -2.52
N GLN A 29 -3.02 -22.58 -2.00
CA GLN A 29 -2.83 -23.13 -0.66
C GLN A 29 -3.41 -22.21 0.43
N ALA A 30 -3.16 -20.89 0.35
CA ALA A 30 -3.72 -19.93 1.31
C ALA A 30 -5.25 -19.89 1.24
N SER A 31 -5.83 -19.98 0.03
CA SER A 31 -7.28 -20.03 -0.16
C SER A 31 -7.88 -21.29 0.45
N ASP A 32 -7.25 -22.45 0.25
CA ASP A 32 -7.68 -23.73 0.83
C ASP A 32 -7.59 -23.71 2.37
N GLN A 33 -6.51 -23.12 2.92
CA GLN A 33 -6.35 -22.96 4.36
C GLN A 33 -7.41 -22.04 4.97
N LEU A 34 -7.71 -20.91 4.33
CA LEU A 34 -8.77 -20.00 4.78
C LEU A 34 -10.14 -20.68 4.75
N ALA A 35 -10.44 -21.41 3.68
CA ALA A 35 -11.67 -22.20 3.59
C ALA A 35 -11.74 -23.26 4.70
N ALA A 36 -10.66 -24.00 4.95
CA ALA A 36 -10.61 -25.03 6.00
C ALA A 36 -10.80 -24.43 7.41
N GLN A 37 -10.12 -23.31 7.72
CA GLN A 37 -10.19 -22.66 9.03
C GLN A 37 -11.55 -22.02 9.31
N SER A 38 -12.23 -21.53 8.27
CA SER A 38 -13.54 -20.87 8.39
C SER A 38 -14.74 -21.82 8.22
N GLY A 39 -14.49 -23.11 7.93
CA GLY A 39 -15.55 -24.06 7.56
C GLY A 39 -16.25 -23.67 6.25
N GLY A 40 -15.51 -23.08 5.31
CA GLY A 40 -15.97 -22.64 3.99
C GLY A 40 -16.70 -21.29 3.99
N LYS A 41 -16.77 -20.60 5.12
CA LYS A 41 -17.50 -19.32 5.26
C LYS A 41 -16.71 -18.12 4.75
N SER A 42 -15.38 -18.19 4.73
CA SER A 42 -14.49 -17.12 4.29
C SER A 42 -13.74 -17.53 3.03
N LYS A 43 -13.57 -16.57 2.12
CA LYS A 43 -12.82 -16.72 0.86
C LYS A 43 -12.14 -15.40 0.52
N PHE A 44 -11.05 -15.46 -0.23
CA PHE A 44 -10.45 -14.23 -0.74
C PHE A 44 -11.31 -13.59 -1.83
N SER A 45 -11.35 -12.26 -1.85
CA SER A 45 -11.98 -11.50 -2.94
C SER A 45 -11.12 -11.56 -4.20
N LYS A 46 -11.65 -12.21 -5.25
CA LYS A 46 -11.06 -12.17 -6.59
C LYS A 46 -10.97 -10.73 -7.12
N SER A 47 -11.99 -9.92 -6.84
CA SER A 47 -12.08 -8.52 -7.28
C SER A 47 -10.91 -7.70 -6.75
N TRP A 48 -10.53 -7.86 -5.48
CA TRP A 48 -9.37 -7.19 -4.90
C TRP A 48 -8.05 -7.56 -5.59
N PHE A 49 -7.84 -8.83 -5.94
CA PHE A 49 -6.67 -9.19 -6.74
C PHE A 49 -6.68 -8.53 -8.13
N MET A 50 -7.83 -8.52 -8.80
CA MET A 50 -7.96 -7.89 -10.12
C MET A 50 -7.74 -6.39 -10.05
N ARG A 51 -8.31 -5.72 -9.05
CA ARG A 51 -8.14 -4.28 -8.78
C ARG A 51 -6.66 -3.89 -8.67
N ILE A 52 -5.84 -4.68 -7.98
CA ILE A 52 -4.39 -4.45 -7.90
C ILE A 52 -3.75 -4.60 -9.29
N ILE A 53 -4.05 -5.68 -10.03
CA ILE A 53 -3.47 -5.95 -11.35
C ILE A 53 -3.85 -4.85 -12.34
N ASP A 54 -5.13 -4.48 -12.40
CA ASP A 54 -5.69 -3.49 -13.30
C ASP A 54 -5.10 -2.10 -13.01
N THR A 55 -5.02 -1.73 -11.72
CA THR A 55 -4.41 -0.45 -11.32
C THR A 55 -2.93 -0.42 -11.65
N ARG A 56 -2.19 -1.51 -11.39
CA ARG A 56 -0.78 -1.59 -11.77
C ARG A 56 -0.59 -1.55 -13.28
N GLU A 57 -1.45 -2.21 -14.08
CA GLU A 57 -1.39 -2.13 -15.55
C GLU A 57 -1.56 -0.70 -16.04
N LYS A 58 -2.54 0.05 -15.48
CA LYS A 58 -2.80 1.46 -15.82
C LYS A 58 -1.58 2.35 -15.59
N TYR A 59 -0.80 2.07 -14.55
CA TYR A 59 0.38 2.86 -14.17
C TYR A 59 1.71 2.28 -14.66
N LEU A 60 1.71 1.23 -15.51
CA LEU A 60 2.94 0.61 -16.00
C LEU A 60 3.88 1.56 -16.73
N SER A 61 3.34 2.60 -17.38
CA SER A 61 4.15 3.60 -18.09
C SER A 61 4.49 4.82 -17.23
N ASN A 62 4.33 4.72 -15.91
CA ASN A 62 4.52 5.82 -14.95
C ASN A 62 3.79 7.12 -15.36
N PRO A 63 2.49 7.09 -15.74
CA PRO A 63 1.76 8.31 -16.02
C PRO A 63 1.69 9.18 -14.75
N PRO A 64 1.68 10.52 -14.90
CA PRO A 64 1.61 11.41 -13.76
C PRO A 64 0.26 11.31 -13.05
N TYR A 65 0.24 11.63 -11.75
CA TYR A 65 -1.00 11.78 -10.99
C TYR A 65 -1.55 13.20 -11.21
N PRO A 66 -2.78 13.38 -11.69
CA PRO A 66 -3.36 14.71 -11.89
C PRO A 66 -3.40 15.54 -10.60
N ASP A 67 -3.76 14.90 -9.50
CA ASP A 67 -3.93 15.50 -8.18
C ASP A 67 -3.57 14.52 -7.06
N ILE A 68 -3.54 15.04 -5.81
CA ILE A 68 -3.28 14.20 -4.63
C ILE A 68 -4.34 13.10 -4.44
N ALA A 69 -5.60 13.37 -4.80
CA ALA A 69 -6.69 12.39 -4.71
C ALA A 69 -6.47 11.19 -5.65
N SER A 70 -5.91 11.42 -6.84
CA SER A 70 -5.53 10.38 -7.79
C SER A 70 -4.41 9.49 -7.25
N LEU A 71 -3.46 10.07 -6.52
CA LEU A 71 -2.41 9.32 -5.83
C LEU A 71 -2.97 8.52 -4.65
N GLU A 72 -3.92 9.06 -3.90
CA GLU A 72 -4.63 8.33 -2.84
C GLU A 72 -5.44 7.16 -3.40
N SER A 73 -6.17 7.36 -4.51
CA SER A 73 -6.91 6.31 -5.20
C SER A 73 -5.96 5.21 -5.71
N TYR A 74 -4.79 5.57 -6.21
CA TYR A 74 -3.77 4.58 -6.56
C TYR A 74 -3.28 3.79 -5.33
N ALA A 75 -3.01 4.48 -4.22
CA ALA A 75 -2.55 3.86 -2.99
C ALA A 75 -3.62 2.94 -2.38
N GLU A 76 -4.89 3.34 -2.43
CA GLU A 76 -6.05 2.55 -2.04
C GLU A 76 -6.15 1.26 -2.85
N ASN A 77 -6.20 1.40 -4.17
CA ASN A 77 -6.39 0.28 -5.08
C ASN A 77 -5.21 -0.70 -5.12
N THR A 78 -4.04 -0.33 -4.57
CA THR A 78 -2.85 -1.19 -4.56
C THR A 78 -2.40 -1.61 -3.16
N TYR A 79 -2.08 -0.68 -2.28
CA TYR A 79 -1.52 -0.97 -0.96
C TYR A 79 -2.62 -1.25 0.08
N SER A 80 -3.72 -0.49 0.09
CA SER A 80 -4.85 -0.81 0.97
C SER A 80 -5.47 -2.15 0.60
N THR A 81 -5.70 -2.40 -0.69
CA THR A 81 -6.21 -3.70 -1.17
C THR A 81 -5.37 -4.90 -0.73
N LEU A 82 -4.04 -4.75 -0.65
CA LEU A 82 -3.16 -5.80 -0.10
C LEU A 82 -3.39 -6.01 1.41
N LEU A 83 -3.63 -4.94 2.17
CA LEU A 83 -4.00 -5.07 3.57
C LEU A 83 -5.39 -5.68 3.75
N TYR A 84 -6.37 -5.37 2.90
CA TYR A 84 -7.69 -6.02 2.93
C TYR A 84 -7.60 -7.52 2.64
N LEU A 85 -6.82 -7.92 1.64
CA LEU A 85 -6.52 -9.33 1.38
C LEU A 85 -5.82 -9.98 2.57
N THR A 86 -4.93 -9.25 3.26
CA THR A 86 -4.28 -9.75 4.47
C THR A 86 -5.28 -9.89 5.63
N LEU A 87 -6.21 -8.94 5.80
CA LEU A 87 -7.31 -9.05 6.78
C LEU A 87 -8.20 -10.25 6.47
N GLN A 88 -8.53 -10.51 5.20
CA GLN A 88 -9.31 -11.69 4.78
C GLN A 88 -8.62 -13.03 5.09
N SER A 89 -7.30 -13.05 5.24
CA SER A 89 -6.60 -14.27 5.69
C SER A 89 -6.88 -14.60 7.16
N LEU A 90 -7.33 -13.61 7.94
CA LEU A 90 -7.93 -13.81 9.24
C LEU A 90 -9.42 -14.06 8.98
N PRO A 91 -10.05 -15.13 9.50
CA PRO A 91 -11.49 -15.36 9.34
C PRO A 91 -12.29 -14.35 10.19
N MET A 92 -12.27 -13.08 9.79
CA MET A 92 -12.90 -11.92 10.41
C MET A 92 -13.61 -11.10 9.33
N ALA A 93 -14.65 -10.40 9.75
CA ALA A 93 -15.46 -9.55 8.89
C ALA A 93 -15.67 -8.24 9.68
N SER A 94 -14.82 -7.24 9.45
CA SER A 94 -14.83 -6.01 10.24
C SER A 94 -14.60 -4.79 9.34
N LEU A 95 -15.68 -4.03 9.15
CA LEU A 95 -15.63 -2.74 8.45
C LEU A 95 -14.68 -1.76 9.15
N THR A 96 -14.63 -1.83 10.47
CA THR A 96 -13.72 -0.99 11.28
C THR A 96 -12.27 -1.36 11.00
N ALA A 97 -11.96 -2.65 10.90
CA ALA A 97 -10.62 -3.10 10.59
C ALA A 97 -10.18 -2.71 9.18
N ASP A 98 -11.10 -2.82 8.21
CA ASP A 98 -10.90 -2.39 6.83
C ASP A 98 -10.64 -0.88 6.76
N HIS A 99 -11.44 -0.06 7.46
CA HIS A 99 -11.26 1.39 7.47
C HIS A 99 -9.88 1.81 7.99
N ILE A 100 -9.40 1.20 9.08
CA ILE A 100 -8.04 1.46 9.60
C ILE A 100 -6.98 1.01 8.58
N ALA A 101 -7.18 -0.16 7.95
CA ALA A 101 -6.28 -0.67 6.92
C ALA A 101 -6.26 0.24 5.68
N SER A 102 -7.36 0.89 5.31
CA SER A 102 -7.42 1.87 4.21
C SER A 102 -6.45 3.02 4.43
N HIS A 103 -6.52 3.66 5.60
CA HIS A 103 -5.63 4.77 5.91
C HIS A 103 -4.17 4.34 5.96
N ILE A 104 -3.87 3.21 6.60
CA ILE A 104 -2.50 2.68 6.64
C ILE A 104 -2.01 2.35 5.23
N GLY A 105 -2.84 1.72 4.40
CA GLY A 105 -2.54 1.38 3.01
C GLY A 105 -2.25 2.61 2.15
N LYS A 106 -3.12 3.64 2.24
CA LYS A 106 -2.90 4.94 1.60
C LYS A 106 -1.57 5.57 2.02
N ALA A 107 -1.27 5.59 3.32
CA ALA A 107 -0.01 6.11 3.83
C ALA A 107 1.22 5.34 3.30
N ILE A 108 1.15 4.00 3.26
CA ILE A 108 2.22 3.15 2.70
C ILE A 108 2.39 3.48 1.21
N GLY A 109 1.29 3.56 0.45
CA GLY A 109 1.34 3.76 -0.99
C GLY A 109 1.90 5.13 -1.39
N ILE A 110 1.46 6.19 -0.73
CA ILE A 110 2.00 7.54 -0.93
C ILE A 110 3.50 7.56 -0.59
N SER A 111 3.89 6.99 0.56
CA SER A 111 5.30 6.89 0.96
C SER A 111 6.12 6.05 -0.02
N ALA A 112 5.50 5.04 -0.64
CA ALA A 112 6.16 4.20 -1.63
C ALA A 112 6.38 4.90 -2.97
N VAL A 113 5.50 5.82 -3.36
CA VAL A 113 5.72 6.69 -4.52
C VAL A 113 6.87 7.65 -4.24
N LEU A 114 6.88 8.30 -3.06
CA LEU A 114 7.98 9.19 -2.67
C LEU A 114 9.33 8.44 -2.62
N ARG A 115 9.41 7.31 -1.91
CA ARG A 115 10.67 6.53 -1.83
C ARG A 115 11.13 6.01 -3.19
N GLY A 116 10.20 5.81 -4.12
CA GLY A 116 10.48 5.34 -5.48
C GLY A 116 10.95 6.44 -6.43
N LEU A 117 10.64 7.70 -6.14
CA LEU A 117 10.92 8.84 -7.02
C LEU A 117 12.38 8.88 -7.52
N PRO A 118 13.42 8.77 -6.67
CA PRO A 118 14.80 8.80 -7.16
C PRO A 118 15.14 7.67 -8.13
N LEU A 119 14.50 6.50 -7.99
CA LEU A 119 14.75 5.32 -8.82
C LEU A 119 14.01 5.39 -10.16
N ILE A 120 12.83 6.02 -10.17
CA ILE A 120 12.00 6.16 -11.37
C ILE A 120 12.43 7.38 -12.18
N ALA A 121 12.83 8.48 -11.53
CA ALA A 121 13.34 9.66 -12.20
C ALA A 121 14.72 9.41 -12.84
N PHE A 122 15.54 8.53 -12.25
CA PHE A 122 16.88 8.20 -12.71
C PHE A 122 17.06 6.68 -12.83
N PRO A 123 16.45 6.03 -13.84
CA PRO A 123 16.65 4.61 -14.06
C PRO A 123 18.13 4.32 -14.31
N GLY A 124 18.67 3.34 -13.60
CA GLY A 124 20.06 2.92 -13.77
C GLY A 124 20.35 2.34 -15.17
N PRO A 125 21.63 2.09 -15.50
CA PRO A 125 21.99 1.44 -16.74
C PRO A 125 21.31 0.06 -16.86
N ALA A 126 21.01 -0.36 -18.09
CA ALA A 126 20.36 -1.64 -18.35
C ALA A 126 21.17 -2.80 -17.72
N ASN A 127 20.48 -3.68 -17.00
CA ASN A 127 21.08 -4.88 -16.43
C ASN A 127 21.63 -5.78 -17.55
N THR A 128 22.95 -5.91 -17.68
CA THR A 128 23.61 -6.77 -18.67
C THR A 128 23.74 -8.23 -18.26
N HIS A 129 23.38 -8.59 -17.02
CA HIS A 129 23.67 -9.93 -16.44
C HIS A 129 22.45 -10.77 -16.06
N SER A 130 21.22 -10.36 -16.38
CA SER A 130 20.03 -11.15 -16.05
C SER A 130 19.45 -11.90 -17.26
N ASN A 131 19.67 -13.21 -17.35
CA ASN A 131 18.87 -14.11 -18.19
C ASN A 131 17.40 -14.24 -17.72
N GLN A 132 17.01 -13.54 -16.65
CA GLN A 132 15.62 -13.47 -16.16
C GLN A 132 14.73 -12.45 -16.90
N GLY A 133 15.23 -11.73 -17.90
CA GLY A 133 14.41 -10.88 -18.77
C GLY A 133 13.31 -11.64 -19.55
N GLN A 134 13.33 -12.98 -19.49
CA GLN A 134 12.38 -13.87 -20.17
C GLN A 134 11.17 -14.29 -19.32
N PHE A 135 11.21 -14.15 -17.98
CA PHE A 135 10.11 -14.58 -17.09
C PHE A 135 9.36 -13.44 -16.39
N SER A 136 9.92 -12.24 -16.39
CA SER A 136 9.19 -11.00 -16.14
C SER A 136 9.67 -10.08 -17.22
N GLY A 137 8.87 -9.98 -18.28
CA GLY A 137 9.17 -9.08 -19.38
C GLY A 137 9.51 -7.69 -18.85
N ASP A 138 10.15 -6.92 -19.71
CA ASP A 138 10.34 -5.48 -19.61
C ASP A 138 8.98 -4.75 -19.61
N VAL A 139 8.11 -5.12 -18.66
CA VAL A 139 6.72 -4.68 -18.57
C VAL A 139 6.77 -3.36 -17.84
N GLY A 140 6.99 -2.29 -18.59
CA GLY A 140 6.79 -0.91 -18.11
C GLY A 140 8.04 -0.15 -17.67
N ALA A 141 9.25 -0.69 -17.83
CA ALA A 141 10.43 0.16 -17.68
C ALA A 141 10.56 1.07 -18.91
N SER A 142 9.90 2.23 -18.88
CA SER A 142 10.29 3.33 -19.77
C SER A 142 11.76 3.64 -19.48
N ARG A 143 12.61 3.57 -20.50
CA ARG A 143 14.02 4.01 -20.38
C ARG A 143 14.14 5.50 -20.05
N GLN A 144 13.04 6.23 -20.20
CA GLN A 144 12.89 7.62 -19.83
C GLN A 144 12.41 7.70 -18.39
N GLY A 145 13.16 8.43 -17.57
CA GLY A 145 12.78 8.69 -16.19
C GLY A 145 11.48 9.50 -16.12
N ALA A 146 10.75 9.35 -15.02
CA ALA A 146 9.48 10.03 -14.78
C ALA A 146 9.41 10.57 -13.34
N VAL A 147 8.74 11.71 -13.16
CA VAL A 147 8.49 12.30 -11.84
C VAL A 147 7.06 11.98 -11.40
N MET A 148 6.92 11.10 -10.41
CA MET A 148 5.61 10.59 -9.96
C MET A 148 4.98 11.42 -8.83
N LEU A 149 5.20 12.73 -8.82
CA LEU A 149 4.50 13.63 -7.88
C LEU A 149 3.17 14.10 -8.48
N PRO A 150 2.16 14.42 -7.65
CA PRO A 150 0.92 15.03 -8.13
C PRO A 150 1.17 16.35 -8.85
N LEU A 151 0.53 16.54 -10.00
CA LEU A 151 0.74 17.70 -10.87
C LEU A 151 0.24 19.00 -10.24
N ASP A 152 -0.86 18.95 -9.48
CA ASP A 152 -1.38 20.07 -8.69
C ASP A 152 -0.37 20.57 -7.65
N ILE A 153 0.28 19.66 -6.92
CA ILE A 153 1.30 19.97 -5.92
C ILE A 153 2.58 20.48 -6.60
N MET A 154 3.00 19.86 -7.70
CA MET A 154 4.14 20.34 -8.49
C MET A 154 3.89 21.78 -8.97
N ALA A 155 2.71 22.06 -9.52
CA ALA A 155 2.34 23.40 -9.97
C ALA A 155 2.33 24.41 -8.81
N LYS A 156 1.72 24.03 -7.67
CA LYS A 156 1.65 24.86 -6.45
C LYS A 156 3.04 25.20 -5.91
N CYS A 157 3.98 24.25 -5.91
CA CYS A 157 5.33 24.44 -5.41
C CYS A 157 6.32 24.97 -6.48
N GLY A 158 5.86 25.20 -7.71
CA GLY A 158 6.71 25.66 -8.81
C GLY A 158 7.73 24.64 -9.30
N VAL A 159 7.46 23.34 -9.13
CA VAL A 159 8.32 22.23 -9.58
C VAL A 159 8.09 21.97 -11.06
N ARG A 160 9.18 21.89 -11.83
CA ARG A 160 9.15 21.48 -13.23
C ARG A 160 9.79 20.10 -13.36
N GLU A 161 9.14 19.18 -14.08
CA GLU A 161 9.65 17.82 -14.27
C GLU A 161 11.07 17.82 -14.86
N GLU A 162 11.32 18.62 -15.90
CA GLU A 162 12.63 18.75 -16.53
C GLU A 162 13.72 19.22 -15.53
N ASP A 163 13.38 20.10 -14.60
CA ASP A 163 14.31 20.59 -13.57
C ASP A 163 14.70 19.45 -12.61
N VAL A 164 13.72 18.63 -12.20
CA VAL A 164 13.96 17.43 -11.40
C VAL A 164 14.84 16.43 -12.15
N LEU A 165 14.57 16.17 -13.43
CA LEU A 165 15.34 15.20 -14.23
C LEU A 165 16.77 15.67 -14.55
N ARG A 166 17.03 16.99 -14.54
CA ARG A 166 18.37 17.56 -14.74
C ARG A 166 19.17 17.71 -13.46
N ASN A 167 18.54 18.26 -12.43
CA ASN A 167 19.21 18.75 -11.23
C ASN A 167 18.93 17.88 -9.99
N GLY A 168 18.05 16.88 -10.10
CA GLY A 168 17.75 15.93 -9.04
C GLY A 168 17.29 16.63 -7.76
N ALA A 169 18.01 16.36 -6.67
CA ALA A 169 17.73 16.92 -5.34
C ALA A 169 17.75 18.46 -5.27
N SER A 170 18.43 19.12 -6.21
CA SER A 170 18.59 20.57 -6.26
C SER A 170 17.48 21.28 -7.05
N ALA A 171 16.51 20.55 -7.59
CA ALA A 171 15.40 21.13 -8.34
C ALA A 171 14.55 22.06 -7.47
N HIS A 172 14.18 23.20 -8.03
CA HIS A 172 13.45 24.23 -7.31
C HIS A 172 12.06 23.74 -6.88
N GLY A 173 11.67 24.01 -5.63
CA GLY A 173 10.37 23.65 -5.07
C GLY A 173 10.17 22.16 -4.76
N LEU A 174 11.13 21.29 -5.11
CA LEU A 174 10.96 19.85 -4.97
C LEU A 174 10.76 19.41 -3.51
N ARG A 175 11.54 19.98 -2.58
CA ARG A 175 11.41 19.65 -1.15
C ARG A 175 10.05 20.05 -0.60
N ASP A 176 9.52 21.19 -1.02
CA ASP A 176 8.19 21.67 -0.61
C ASP A 176 7.08 20.76 -1.17
N ALA A 177 7.21 20.32 -2.43
CA ALA A 177 6.29 19.35 -3.02
C ALA A 177 6.34 17.98 -2.31
N VAL A 178 7.54 17.49 -2.00
CA VAL A 178 7.73 16.25 -1.24
C VAL A 178 7.15 16.40 0.18
N PHE A 179 7.34 17.54 0.82
CA PHE A 179 6.76 17.86 2.12
C PHE A 179 5.23 17.79 2.09
N GLU A 180 4.59 18.40 1.10
CA GLU A 180 3.13 18.41 0.98
C GLU A 180 2.56 16.99 0.78
N VAL A 181 3.16 16.20 -0.12
CA VAL A 181 2.76 14.80 -0.34
C VAL A 181 3.04 13.93 0.89
N ALA A 182 4.18 14.12 1.57
CA ALA A 182 4.53 13.37 2.78
C ALA A 182 3.62 13.72 3.96
N THR A 183 3.18 14.98 4.05
CA THR A 183 2.18 15.42 5.03
C THR A 183 0.89 14.64 4.86
N ARG A 184 0.41 14.48 3.62
CA ARG A 184 -0.80 13.70 3.36
C ARG A 184 -0.68 12.23 3.78
N ALA A 185 0.49 11.61 3.58
CA ALA A 185 0.76 10.26 4.08
C ALA A 185 0.75 10.18 5.61
N ASN A 186 1.33 11.19 6.28
CA ASN A 186 1.37 11.25 7.73
C ASN A 186 -0.02 11.51 8.34
N ASP A 187 -0.86 12.34 7.70
CA ASP A 187 -2.25 12.58 8.11
C ASP A 187 -3.04 11.28 8.16
N HIS A 188 -2.89 10.41 7.15
CA HIS A 188 -3.49 9.09 7.17
C HIS A 188 -3.03 8.21 8.35
N LEU A 189 -1.74 8.26 8.72
CA LEU A 189 -1.26 7.54 9.92
C LEU A 189 -1.83 8.15 11.21
N ILE A 190 -1.98 9.47 11.28
CA ILE A 190 -2.61 10.15 12.41
C ILE A 190 -4.07 9.72 12.53
N THR A 191 -4.84 9.73 11.43
CA THR A 191 -6.23 9.28 11.41
C THR A 191 -6.36 7.83 11.87
N ALA A 192 -5.54 6.91 11.35
CA ALA A 192 -5.55 5.51 11.77
C ALA A 192 -5.28 5.34 13.28
N ARG A 193 -4.36 6.13 13.86
CA ARG A 193 -4.10 6.12 15.31
C ARG A 193 -5.26 6.68 16.12
N GLN A 194 -5.85 7.78 15.67
CA GLN A 194 -7.02 8.38 16.31
C GLN A 194 -8.20 7.42 16.32
N MET A 195 -8.46 6.71 15.22
CA MET A 195 -9.47 5.67 15.16
C MET A 195 -9.21 4.56 16.17
N LEU A 196 -7.98 4.02 16.22
CA LEU A 196 -7.60 3.00 17.20
C LEU A 196 -7.82 3.46 18.65
N ASP A 197 -7.45 4.70 18.97
CA ASP A 197 -7.64 5.29 20.29
C ASP A 197 -9.14 5.50 20.61
N ASN A 198 -9.94 5.96 19.64
CA ASN A 198 -11.39 6.12 19.78
C ASN A 198 -12.10 4.78 20.04
N ILE A 199 -11.82 3.75 19.23
CA ILE A 199 -12.43 2.43 19.35
C ILE A 199 -12.07 1.77 20.69
N ARG A 200 -10.84 1.96 21.18
CA ARG A 200 -10.43 1.51 22.52
C ARG A 200 -11.14 2.23 23.65
N ALA A 201 -11.48 3.50 23.44
CA ALA A 201 -12.30 4.27 24.35
C ALA A 201 -13.80 3.95 24.25
N GLY A 202 -14.20 3.00 23.39
CA GLY A 202 -15.60 2.62 23.17
C GLY A 202 -16.39 3.65 22.35
N LYS A 203 -15.70 4.51 21.58
CA LYS A 203 -16.30 5.50 20.68
C LYS A 203 -16.31 4.98 19.25
N GLU A 204 -17.13 5.60 18.40
CA GLU A 204 -17.08 5.40 16.95
C GLU A 204 -15.74 5.87 16.35
N ALA A 205 -15.41 5.39 15.15
CA ALA A 205 -14.13 5.66 14.48
C ALA A 205 -13.82 7.16 14.33
N GLY A 206 -14.84 8.01 14.21
CA GLY A 206 -14.73 9.47 14.22
C GLY A 206 -15.01 10.14 12.87
N HIS A 207 -15.11 9.39 11.78
CA HIS A 207 -15.64 9.84 10.49
C HIS A 207 -16.14 8.67 9.65
N GLU A 208 -16.91 8.98 8.60
CA GLU A 208 -17.46 8.01 7.66
C GLU A 208 -16.35 7.37 6.82
N TYR A 209 -16.56 6.11 6.44
CA TYR A 209 -15.65 5.37 5.57
C TYR A 209 -16.12 5.43 4.13
N GLU A 210 -15.36 6.11 3.28
CA GLU A 210 -15.74 6.37 1.88
C GLU A 210 -15.89 5.11 1.01
N HIS A 211 -15.34 3.96 1.42
CA HIS A 211 -15.42 2.69 0.70
C HIS A 211 -16.39 1.69 1.36
N GLN A 212 -17.17 2.09 2.36
CA GLN A 212 -18.04 1.17 3.11
C GLN A 212 -19.09 0.44 2.26
N ASP A 213 -19.52 1.08 1.17
CA ASP A 213 -20.58 0.58 0.29
C ASP A 213 -20.04 -0.33 -0.84
N GLU A 214 -18.72 -0.52 -0.93
CA GLU A 214 -18.16 -1.47 -1.89
C GLU A 214 -18.54 -2.90 -1.49
N GLU A 215 -18.97 -3.72 -2.45
CA GLU A 215 -19.46 -5.09 -2.20
C GLU A 215 -18.50 -5.94 -1.37
N GLU A 216 -17.20 -5.71 -1.52
CA GLU A 216 -16.16 -6.45 -0.81
C GLU A 216 -15.99 -6.03 0.66
N HIS A 217 -16.48 -4.86 1.06
CA HIS A 217 -16.53 -4.37 2.45
C HIS A 217 -17.87 -4.65 3.14
N VAL A 218 -18.88 -5.10 2.39
CA VAL A 218 -20.17 -5.52 2.94
C VAL A 218 -20.04 -6.90 3.58
N HIS A 219 -19.86 -6.91 4.90
CA HIS A 219 -19.75 -8.12 5.69
C HIS A 219 -21.13 -8.63 6.11
N LEU A 220 -21.45 -9.89 5.79
CA LEU A 220 -22.67 -10.53 6.31
C LEU A 220 -22.55 -10.75 7.82
N PRO A 221 -23.63 -10.54 8.60
CA PRO A 221 -23.60 -10.76 10.05
C PRO A 221 -23.22 -12.21 10.36
N THR A 222 -22.17 -12.37 11.17
CA THR A 222 -21.66 -13.70 11.53
C THR A 222 -22.66 -14.39 12.47
N VAL A 223 -23.05 -15.62 12.15
CA VAL A 223 -23.88 -16.45 13.05
C VAL A 223 -23.01 -16.90 14.24
N GLY A 224 -23.10 -16.17 15.35
CA GLY A 224 -22.30 -16.38 16.57
C GLY A 224 -22.35 -15.18 17.52
N LYS A 225 -21.57 -15.20 18.61
CA LYS A 225 -21.37 -13.99 19.42
C LYS A 225 -20.62 -12.96 18.57
N ALA A 226 -21.25 -11.81 18.31
CA ALA A 226 -20.59 -10.69 17.64
C ALA A 226 -19.37 -10.26 18.47
N GLU A 227 -18.21 -10.19 17.82
CA GLU A 227 -17.03 -9.56 18.41
C GLU A 227 -17.32 -8.06 18.61
N THR A 228 -16.76 -7.48 19.65
CA THR A 228 -16.75 -6.02 19.80
C THR A 228 -15.72 -5.43 18.82
N GLN A 229 -15.92 -4.19 18.37
CA GLN A 229 -14.96 -3.50 17.51
C GLN A 229 -13.53 -3.53 18.10
N THR A 230 -13.40 -3.43 19.43
CA THR A 230 -12.11 -3.54 20.12
C THR A 230 -11.45 -4.91 19.95
N GLN A 231 -12.23 -6.01 20.00
CA GLN A 231 -11.70 -7.35 19.78
C GLN A 231 -11.26 -7.56 18.33
N GLU A 232 -12.04 -7.03 17.38
CA GLU A 232 -11.73 -7.08 15.95
C GLU A 232 -10.39 -6.39 15.65
N ILE A 233 -10.20 -5.15 16.13
CA ILE A 233 -8.94 -4.42 15.92
C ILE A 233 -7.74 -5.08 16.60
N GLU A 234 -7.92 -5.71 17.76
CA GLU A 234 -6.84 -6.40 18.48
C GLU A 234 -6.39 -7.65 17.73
N ARG A 235 -7.34 -8.38 17.14
CA ARG A 235 -7.08 -9.53 16.29
C ARG A 235 -6.43 -9.11 14.97
N ALA A 236 -6.84 -7.99 14.39
CA ALA A 236 -6.30 -7.42 13.17
C ALA A 236 -4.95 -6.70 13.35
N PHE A 237 -4.51 -6.45 14.59
CA PHE A 237 -3.40 -5.55 14.90
C PHE A 237 -2.09 -5.89 14.16
N GLY A 238 -1.83 -7.17 13.90
CA GLY A 238 -0.68 -7.61 13.11
C GLY A 238 -0.65 -7.03 11.70
N VAL A 239 -1.82 -6.84 11.07
CA VAL A 239 -1.97 -6.28 9.72
C VAL A 239 -1.67 -4.78 9.69
N TYR A 240 -1.82 -4.08 10.82
CA TYR A 240 -1.53 -2.65 10.95
C TYR A 240 -0.04 -2.33 11.16
N MET A 241 0.77 -3.34 11.51
CA MET A 241 2.19 -3.17 11.82
C MET A 241 3.04 -2.46 10.74
N PRO A 242 2.76 -2.57 9.43
CA PRO A 242 3.46 -1.79 8.41
C PRO A 242 3.41 -0.28 8.64
N ALA A 243 2.38 0.25 9.34
CA ALA A 243 2.30 1.66 9.72
C ALA A 243 3.54 2.16 10.48
N VAL A 244 4.14 1.29 11.32
CA VAL A 244 5.35 1.63 12.09
C VAL A 244 6.55 1.85 11.16
N ALA A 245 6.71 0.99 10.15
CA ALA A 245 7.78 1.13 9.16
C ALA A 245 7.60 2.39 8.31
N THR A 246 6.36 2.67 7.90
CA THR A 246 6.01 3.90 7.17
C THR A 246 6.32 5.14 8.00
N GLN A 247 5.91 5.19 9.28
CA GLN A 247 6.23 6.30 10.16
C GLN A 247 7.74 6.49 10.33
N VAL A 248 8.49 5.41 10.54
CA VAL A 248 9.96 5.48 10.67
C VAL A 248 10.60 6.10 9.42
N TRP A 249 10.10 5.75 8.23
CA TRP A 249 10.60 6.32 6.99
C TRP A 249 10.22 7.79 6.84
N LEU A 250 8.97 8.18 7.14
CA LEU A 250 8.52 9.58 7.12
C LEU A 250 9.29 10.45 8.13
N ASP A 251 9.54 9.95 9.35
CA ASP A 251 10.37 10.61 10.36
C ASP A 251 11.79 10.87 9.83
N LYS A 252 12.37 9.92 9.07
CA LYS A 252 13.68 10.10 8.44
C LYS A 252 13.62 11.11 7.31
N LEU A 253 12.58 11.08 6.48
CA LEU A 253 12.39 12.04 5.40
C LEU A 253 12.35 13.47 5.96
N GLN A 254 11.54 13.71 7.00
CA GLN A 254 11.48 14.99 7.70
C GLN A 254 12.83 15.41 8.28
N LYS A 255 13.57 14.49 8.91
CA LYS A 255 14.92 14.79 9.46
C LYS A 255 15.96 15.14 8.39
N ASN A 256 15.72 14.77 7.15
CA ASN A 256 16.58 15.14 6.02
C ASN A 256 15.93 16.24 5.17
N ASP A 257 15.09 17.09 5.79
CA ASP A 257 14.51 18.27 5.15
C ASP A 257 13.75 17.93 3.86
N PHE A 258 13.03 16.80 3.88
CA PHE A 258 12.26 16.31 2.75
C PHE A 258 13.08 16.10 1.45
N ASP A 259 14.40 16.00 1.56
CA ASP A 259 15.28 15.58 0.47
C ASP A 259 15.11 14.07 0.22
N VAL A 260 14.21 13.75 -0.72
CA VAL A 260 13.90 12.37 -1.11
C VAL A 260 15.08 11.64 -1.77
N PHE A 261 16.10 12.37 -2.25
CA PHE A 261 17.30 11.79 -2.86
C PHE A 261 18.37 11.39 -1.84
N ASN A 262 18.23 11.82 -0.59
CA ASN A 262 19.20 11.60 0.47
C ASN A 262 19.52 10.11 0.63
N SER A 263 20.81 9.75 0.59
CA SER A 263 21.25 8.35 0.67
C SER A 263 20.86 7.66 1.98
N LYS A 264 20.65 8.41 3.07
CA LYS A 264 20.21 7.90 4.38
C LYS A 264 18.78 7.35 4.36
N LEU A 265 17.97 7.69 3.35
CA LEU A 265 16.62 7.15 3.17
C LEU A 265 16.63 5.74 2.56
N ARG A 266 17.75 5.33 1.96
CA ARG A 266 17.93 4.03 1.29
C ARG A 266 18.51 2.94 2.19
N VAL A 267 18.78 3.27 3.46
CA VAL A 267 19.31 2.32 4.45
C VAL A 267 18.22 1.91 5.44
N THR A 268 18.23 0.62 5.79
CA THR A 268 17.33 0.06 6.81
C THR A 268 17.54 0.77 8.14
N ASP A 269 16.44 1.13 8.83
CA ASP A 269 16.53 1.68 10.19
C ASP A 269 16.77 0.55 11.20
N TRP A 270 17.91 0.60 11.90
CA TRP A 270 18.23 -0.36 12.97
C TRP A 270 17.25 -0.30 14.15
N LYS A 271 16.51 0.80 14.33
CA LYS A 271 15.50 0.97 15.38
C LYS A 271 14.17 0.31 15.02
N LEU A 272 13.94 -0.04 13.75
CA LEU A 272 12.66 -0.58 13.29
C LEU A 272 12.25 -1.86 14.04
N PRO A 273 13.13 -2.88 14.24
CA PRO A 273 12.75 -4.09 14.98
C PRO A 273 12.30 -3.79 16.43
N TRP A 274 13.00 -2.89 17.11
CA TRP A 274 12.67 -2.47 18.48
C TRP A 274 11.36 -1.68 18.54
N ARG A 275 11.16 -0.73 17.62
CA ARG A 275 9.91 0.03 17.51
C ARG A 275 8.74 -0.89 17.21
N ALA A 276 8.90 -1.83 16.28
CA ALA A 276 7.88 -2.82 15.92
C ALA A 276 7.54 -3.75 17.09
N PHE A 277 8.56 -4.24 17.83
CA PHE A 277 8.33 -5.06 19.02
C PHE A 277 7.50 -4.33 20.07
N TRP A 278 7.87 -3.09 20.40
CA TRP A 278 7.13 -2.29 21.39
C TRP A 278 5.75 -1.89 20.90
N ALA A 279 5.60 -1.59 19.60
CA ALA A 279 4.32 -1.30 18.98
C ALA A 279 3.37 -2.50 19.08
N TYR A 280 3.85 -3.71 18.76
CA TYR A 280 3.06 -4.93 18.92
C TYR A 280 2.72 -5.20 20.38
N ARG A 281 3.70 -5.12 21.29
CA ARG A 281 3.50 -5.40 22.72
C ARG A 281 2.55 -4.42 23.41
N LYS A 282 2.61 -3.14 23.05
CA LYS A 282 1.73 -2.09 23.59
C LYS A 282 0.46 -1.89 22.76
N ARG A 283 0.31 -2.65 21.67
CA ARG A 283 -0.74 -2.50 20.68
C ARG A 283 -0.86 -1.05 20.17
N LYS A 284 0.25 -0.37 19.88
CA LYS A 284 0.24 1.04 19.42
C LYS A 284 1.16 1.24 18.22
N ILE A 285 0.61 1.73 17.10
CA ILE A 285 1.34 2.05 15.86
C ILE A 285 1.73 3.53 15.74
#